data_AF-A0A9D8KMU5-F1
#
_entry.id   AF-A0A9D8KMU5-F1
#
_cell.length_a   1.000
_cell.length_b   1.000
_cell.length_c   1.000
_cell.angle_alpha   90.00
_cell.angle_beta   90.00
_cell.angle_gamma   90.00
#
_symmetry.space_group_name_H-M   'P 1'
#
loop_
_entity.id
_entity.type
_entity.pdbx_description
1 polymer ?
#
loop_
_entity_poly.entity_id
_entity_poly.type
_entity_poly.pdbx_seq_one_letter_code
_entity_poly.pdbx_strand_id
1 'polypeptide(L)'
;MKQKEWPETIDEAVGVVIATLSDEDKATIAAMAQSELIGLHMGLGAWIRNNLGLWSGNRPLLESTGEPNADDASMVIVEAVWRRLREMVAEGALRCVAAYGHERSSVVSPRSGRSGSLAYAVWDFEVVLPTYGG
;
A
#
# COMPACT_ATOMS: atom_id res chain seq x y z
N MET A 1 11.32 -27.70 -22.79
CA MET A 1 10.81 -26.32 -22.70
C MET A 1 10.17 -26.19 -21.34
N LYS A 2 10.63 -25.30 -20.44
CA LYS A 2 9.87 -25.01 -19.23
C LYS A 2 8.58 -24.32 -19.67
N GLN A 3 7.42 -24.86 -19.30
CA GLN A 3 6.17 -24.14 -19.46
C GLN A 3 6.29 -22.81 -18.74
N LYS A 4 5.82 -21.74 -19.37
CA LYS A 4 5.70 -20.44 -18.72
C LYS A 4 4.51 -20.56 -17.78
N GLU A 5 4.79 -20.77 -16.50
CA GLU A 5 3.76 -20.79 -15.46
C GLU A 5 3.28 -19.35 -15.27
N TRP A 6 2.11 -19.05 -15.81
CA TRP A 6 1.46 -17.77 -15.61
C TRP A 6 0.60 -17.79 -14.34
N PRO A 7 0.44 -16.64 -13.67
CA PRO A 7 -0.54 -16.53 -12.60
C PRO A 7 -1.94 -16.79 -13.17
N GLU A 8 -2.77 -17.53 -12.45
CA GLU A 8 -4.12 -17.88 -12.88
C GLU A 8 -5.17 -17.01 -12.17
N THR A 9 -4.78 -16.36 -11.05
CA THR A 9 -5.66 -15.51 -10.25
C THR A 9 -5.16 -14.07 -10.19
N ILE A 10 -6.06 -13.14 -9.89
CA ILE A 10 -5.70 -11.74 -9.62
C ILE A 10 -4.66 -11.66 -8.48
N ASP A 11 -4.83 -12.42 -7.40
CA ASP A 11 -3.93 -12.36 -6.24
C ASP A 11 -2.50 -12.79 -6.59
N GLU A 12 -2.34 -13.86 -7.38
CA GLU A 12 -1.03 -14.29 -7.87
C GLU A 12 -0.42 -13.24 -8.81
N ALA A 13 -1.22 -12.68 -9.71
CA ALA A 13 -0.79 -11.63 -10.63
C ALA A 13 -0.33 -10.38 -9.87
N VAL A 14 -1.07 -9.97 -8.84
CA VAL A 14 -0.70 -8.87 -7.93
C VAL A 14 0.63 -9.19 -7.25
N GLY A 15 0.81 -10.41 -6.74
CA GLY A 15 2.08 -10.85 -6.14
C GLY A 15 3.26 -10.74 -7.10
N VAL A 16 3.09 -11.20 -8.35
CA VAL A 16 4.11 -11.10 -9.39
C VAL A 16 4.45 -9.64 -9.70
N VAL A 17 3.45 -8.77 -9.88
CA VAL A 17 3.67 -7.36 -10.19
C VAL A 17 4.36 -6.64 -9.03
N ILE A 18 3.93 -6.84 -7.79
CA ILE A 18 4.57 -6.20 -6.63
C ILE A 18 6.03 -6.66 -6.50
N ALA A 19 6.32 -7.92 -6.79
CA ALA A 19 7.69 -8.45 -6.74
C ALA A 19 8.62 -7.86 -7.82
N THR A 20 8.08 -7.33 -8.93
CA THR A 20 8.87 -6.72 -10.01
C THR A 20 9.07 -5.22 -9.85
N LEU A 21 8.24 -4.53 -9.07
CA LEU A 21 8.35 -3.10 -8.82
C LEU A 21 9.47 -2.78 -7.83
N SER A 22 10.16 -1.65 -8.05
CA SER A 22 11.06 -1.07 -7.06
C SER A 22 10.27 -0.50 -5.87
N ASP A 23 10.93 -0.29 -4.73
CA ASP A 23 10.24 0.31 -3.57
C ASP A 23 9.80 1.76 -3.84
N GLU A 24 10.51 2.49 -4.70
CA GLU A 24 10.13 3.82 -5.19
C GLU A 24 8.87 3.76 -6.05
N ASP A 25 8.80 2.83 -7.00
CA ASP A 25 7.61 2.65 -7.84
C ASP A 25 6.40 2.24 -7.00
N LYS A 26 6.59 1.34 -6.03
CA LYS A 26 5.54 0.93 -5.10
C LYS A 26 5.00 2.12 -4.32
N ALA A 27 5.88 2.94 -3.75
CA ALA A 27 5.50 4.14 -3.00
C ALA A 27 4.77 5.15 -3.88
N THR A 28 5.27 5.36 -5.11
CA THR A 28 4.68 6.25 -6.09
C THR A 28 3.27 5.81 -6.47
N ILE A 29 3.10 4.54 -6.85
CA ILE A 29 1.80 3.97 -7.20
C ILE A 29 0.84 4.04 -6.02
N ALA A 30 1.26 3.66 -4.81
CA ALA A 30 0.42 3.73 -3.61
C ALA A 30 -0.12 5.14 -3.31
N ALA A 31 0.68 6.17 -3.64
CA ALA A 31 0.33 7.57 -3.45
C ALA A 31 -0.63 8.13 -4.53
N MET A 32 -0.76 7.48 -5.69
CA MET A 32 -1.65 7.92 -6.77
C MET A 32 -3.11 7.90 -6.35
N ALA A 33 -3.87 8.86 -6.87
CA ALA A 33 -5.33 8.79 -6.84
C ALA A 33 -5.82 7.73 -7.83
N GLN A 34 -6.97 7.11 -7.54
CA GLN A 34 -7.55 6.07 -8.40
C GLN A 34 -7.79 6.58 -9.84
N SER A 35 -8.16 7.86 -10.01
CA SER A 35 -8.36 8.49 -11.32
C SER A 35 -7.08 8.60 -12.15
N GLU A 36 -5.90 8.55 -11.51
CA GLU A 36 -4.60 8.66 -12.18
C GLU A 36 -4.10 7.29 -12.66
N LEU A 37 -4.70 6.19 -12.21
CA LEU A 37 -4.27 4.83 -12.58
C LEU A 37 -4.34 4.58 -14.09
N ILE A 38 -5.22 5.29 -14.81
CA ILE A 38 -5.27 5.23 -16.27
C ILE A 38 -3.93 5.62 -16.93
N GLY A 39 -3.13 6.47 -16.27
CA GLY A 39 -1.78 6.82 -16.71
C GLY A 39 -0.82 5.63 -16.74
N LEU A 40 -1.09 4.58 -15.98
CA LEU A 40 -0.29 3.35 -15.94
C LEU A 40 -0.64 2.39 -17.10
N HIS A 41 -1.69 2.65 -17.89
CA HIS A 41 -2.18 1.76 -18.95
C HIS A 41 -1.11 1.39 -19.99
N MET A 42 -0.30 2.37 -20.42
CA MET A 42 0.75 2.16 -21.43
C MET A 42 2.08 1.70 -20.83
N GLY A 43 2.28 1.85 -19.52
CA GLY A 43 3.48 1.39 -18.81
C GLY A 43 3.23 0.03 -18.15
N LEU A 44 2.73 0.06 -16.92
CA LEU A 44 2.47 -1.13 -16.12
C LEU A 44 1.41 -2.04 -16.76
N GLY A 45 0.33 -1.47 -17.30
CA GLY A 45 -0.72 -2.23 -18.00
C GLY A 45 -0.16 -2.99 -19.20
N ALA A 46 0.63 -2.33 -20.04
CA ALA A 46 1.32 -2.96 -21.16
C ALA A 46 2.27 -4.06 -20.70
N TRP A 47 3.02 -3.84 -19.62
CA TRP A 47 3.89 -4.86 -19.04
C TRP A 47 3.09 -6.09 -18.60
N ILE A 48 1.97 -5.91 -17.90
CA ILE A 48 1.09 -6.99 -17.42
C ILE A 48 0.60 -7.84 -18.60
N ARG A 49 0.10 -7.21 -19.67
CA ARG A 49 -0.42 -7.92 -20.85
C ARG A 49 0.61 -8.79 -21.53
N ASN A 50 1.85 -8.29 -21.62
CA ASN A 50 2.96 -8.96 -22.26
C ASN A 50 3.56 -10.08 -21.40
N ASN A 51 3.64 -9.89 -20.09
CA ASN A 51 4.40 -10.78 -19.21
C ASN A 51 3.54 -11.86 -18.57
N LEU A 52 2.28 -11.56 -18.24
CA LEU A 52 1.35 -12.49 -17.60
C LEU A 52 0.50 -13.29 -18.60
N GLY A 53 0.78 -13.16 -19.90
CA GLY A 53 0.20 -14.02 -20.93
C GLY A 53 -1.23 -13.67 -21.32
N LEU A 54 -1.73 -12.47 -21.00
CA LEU A 54 -3.08 -12.04 -21.40
C LEU A 54 -3.27 -12.03 -22.92
N TRP A 55 -2.22 -11.73 -23.70
CA TRP A 55 -2.23 -11.87 -25.17
C TRP A 55 -1.85 -13.26 -25.68
N SER A 56 -1.37 -14.14 -24.80
CA SER A 56 -0.77 -15.43 -25.18
C SER A 56 -1.62 -16.64 -24.76
N GLY A 57 -2.86 -16.40 -24.32
CA GLY A 57 -3.81 -17.47 -24.00
C GLY A 57 -3.92 -17.83 -22.52
N ASN A 58 -3.49 -16.96 -21.60
CA ASN A 58 -3.79 -17.09 -20.17
C ASN A 58 -5.27 -16.80 -19.89
N ARG A 59 -6.14 -17.74 -20.28
CA ARG A 59 -7.58 -17.66 -20.06
C ARG A 59 -7.95 -17.66 -18.57
N PRO A 60 -7.32 -18.47 -17.69
CA PRO A 60 -7.65 -18.45 -16.26
C PRO A 60 -7.56 -17.05 -15.65
N LEU A 61 -6.46 -16.33 -15.90
CA LEU A 61 -6.30 -14.97 -15.40
C LEU A 61 -7.31 -14.00 -16.01
N LEU A 62 -7.55 -14.08 -17.32
CA LEU A 62 -8.54 -13.23 -18.01
C LEU A 62 -9.95 -13.46 -17.46
N GLU A 63 -10.32 -14.71 -17.21
CA GLU A 63 -11.60 -15.08 -16.60
C GLU A 63 -11.66 -14.60 -15.14
N SER A 64 -10.55 -14.67 -14.40
CA SER A 64 -10.45 -14.15 -13.04
C SER A 64 -10.68 -12.64 -12.95
N THR A 65 -10.33 -11.87 -13.99
CA THR A 65 -10.63 -10.42 -14.02
C THR A 65 -12.07 -10.12 -14.42
N GLY A 66 -12.78 -11.08 -15.03
CA GLY A 66 -14.14 -10.88 -15.54
C GLY A 66 -14.22 -9.99 -16.79
N GLU A 67 -13.08 -9.71 -17.42
CA GLU A 67 -12.99 -8.77 -18.54
C GLU A 67 -12.83 -9.52 -19.87
N PRO A 68 -13.41 -9.01 -20.97
CA PRO A 68 -13.43 -9.71 -22.25
C PRO A 68 -12.11 -9.60 -23.02
N ASN A 69 -11.25 -8.64 -22.66
CA ASN A 69 -10.01 -8.37 -23.38
C ASN A 69 -8.85 -8.06 -22.42
N ALA A 70 -7.64 -8.19 -22.94
CA ALA A 70 -6.41 -8.03 -22.18
C ALA A 70 -6.15 -6.60 -21.69
N ASP A 71 -6.64 -5.58 -22.41
CA ASP A 71 -6.47 -4.17 -22.04
C ASP A 71 -7.26 -3.85 -20.77
N ASP A 72 -8.55 -4.18 -20.76
CA ASP A 72 -9.41 -3.98 -19.59
C ASP A 72 -8.97 -4.88 -18.42
N ALA A 73 -8.66 -6.15 -18.69
CA ALA A 73 -8.15 -7.08 -17.67
C ALA A 73 -6.87 -6.56 -16.99
N SER A 74 -5.97 -5.95 -17.76
CA SER A 74 -4.74 -5.38 -17.19
C SER A 74 -5.02 -4.20 -16.27
N MET A 75 -6.05 -3.40 -16.54
CA MET A 75 -6.46 -2.29 -15.66
C MET A 75 -7.06 -2.79 -14.36
N VAL A 76 -7.84 -3.88 -14.38
CA VAL A 76 -8.32 -4.55 -13.16
C VAL A 76 -7.14 -4.99 -12.28
N ILE A 77 -6.10 -5.58 -12.87
CA ILE A 77 -4.90 -5.99 -12.14
C ILE A 77 -4.12 -4.78 -11.60
N VAL A 78 -3.97 -3.70 -12.39
CA VAL A 78 -3.35 -2.45 -11.93
C VAL A 78 -4.07 -1.89 -10.71
N GLU A 79 -5.40 -1.86 -10.74
CA GLU A 79 -6.20 -1.39 -9.61
C GLU A 79 -6.03 -2.30 -8.38
N ALA A 80 -6.00 -3.62 -8.56
CA ALA A 80 -5.76 -4.57 -7.47
C ALA A 80 -4.37 -4.39 -6.84
N VAL A 81 -3.33 -4.17 -7.66
CA VAL A 81 -1.97 -3.85 -7.19
C VAL A 81 -1.99 -2.56 -6.37
N TRP A 82 -2.62 -1.51 -6.88
CA TRP A 82 -2.74 -0.22 -6.19
C TRP A 82 -3.40 -0.36 -4.81
N ARG A 83 -4.52 -1.10 -4.72
CA ARG A 83 -5.20 -1.38 -3.44
C ARG A 83 -4.28 -2.10 -2.47
N ARG A 84 -3.62 -3.17 -2.93
CA ARG A 84 -2.71 -3.96 -2.08
C ARG A 84 -1.53 -3.14 -1.57
N LEU A 85 -0.94 -2.27 -2.40
CA LEU A 85 0.16 -1.41 -1.97
C LEU A 85 -0.27 -0.43 -0.86
N ARG A 86 -1.49 0.11 -0.93
CA ARG A 86 -2.02 1.00 0.10
C ARG A 86 -2.29 0.28 1.42
N GLU A 87 -2.78 -0.95 1.36
CA GLU A 87 -2.93 -1.83 2.52
C GLU A 87 -1.56 -2.07 3.19
N MET A 88 -0.54 -2.42 2.40
CA MET A 88 0.82 -2.63 2.92
C MET A 88 1.39 -1.36 3.58
N VAL A 89 1.16 -0.18 3.00
CA VAL A 89 1.58 1.10 3.60
C VAL A 89 0.82 1.38 4.90
N ALA A 90 -0.49 1.13 4.93
CA ALA A 90 -1.31 1.30 6.12
C ALA A 90 -0.91 0.33 7.25
N GLU A 91 -0.66 -0.95 6.93
CA GLU A 91 -0.15 -1.96 7.86
C GLU A 91 1.24 -1.59 8.40
N GLY A 92 2.13 -1.11 7.52
CA GLY A 92 3.43 -0.59 7.92
C GLY A 92 3.32 0.60 8.87
N ALA A 93 2.42 1.54 8.59
CA ALA A 93 2.15 2.69 9.46
C ALA A 93 1.58 2.27 10.82
N LEU A 94 0.62 1.35 10.84
CA LEU A 94 0.06 0.79 12.08
C LEU A 94 1.14 0.08 12.92
N ARG A 95 2.03 -0.67 12.28
CA ARG A 95 3.17 -1.31 12.94
C ARG A 95 4.14 -0.28 13.53
N CYS A 96 4.43 0.81 12.82
CA CYS A 96 5.24 1.90 13.35
C CYS A 96 4.58 2.52 14.59
N VAL A 97 3.29 2.88 14.54
CA VAL A 97 2.56 3.45 15.68
C VAL A 97 2.59 2.51 16.90
N ALA A 98 2.39 1.20 16.68
CA ALA A 98 2.48 0.20 17.75
C ALA A 98 3.89 0.13 18.37
N ALA A 99 4.95 0.25 17.55
CA ALA A 99 6.32 0.30 18.05
C ALA A 99 6.60 1.57 18.87
N TYR A 100 6.18 2.75 18.38
CA TYR A 100 6.37 4.03 19.08
C TYR A 100 5.54 4.14 20.38
N GLY A 101 4.41 3.43 20.50
CA GLY A 101 3.57 3.42 21.69
C GLY A 101 4.18 2.68 22.90
N HIS A 102 5.23 1.87 22.71
CA HIS A 102 5.85 1.10 23.81
C HIS A 102 6.96 1.88 24.56
N GLU A 103 7.50 2.97 23.99
CA GLU A 103 8.63 3.71 24.58
C GLU A 103 8.25 4.82 25.58
N ARG A 104 6.96 4.99 25.92
CA ARG A 104 6.50 5.96 26.94
C ARG A 104 6.09 5.34 28.29
N SER A 105 6.61 4.17 28.63
CA SER A 105 6.53 3.61 30.00
C SER A 105 7.91 3.46 30.64
N SER A 106 8.68 4.55 30.70
CA SER A 106 9.68 4.71 31.76
C SER A 106 9.22 5.85 32.67
N VAL A 107 8.45 5.43 33.67
CA VAL A 107 7.99 6.27 34.79
C VAL A 107 9.21 6.89 35.46
N VAL A 108 9.44 8.19 35.26
CA VAL A 108 10.11 9.02 36.26
C VAL A 108 9.14 9.11 37.43
N SER A 109 9.40 8.33 38.47
CA SER A 109 8.69 8.40 39.74
C SER A 109 9.01 9.74 40.42
N PRO A 110 8.03 10.62 40.70
CA PRO A 110 8.30 11.79 41.51
C PRO A 110 8.44 11.33 42.96
N ARG A 111 9.62 11.58 43.54
CA ARG A 111 9.82 11.46 44.99
C ARG A 111 8.74 12.25 45.72
N SER A 112 8.14 11.59 46.69
CA SER A 112 7.14 12.09 47.64
C SER A 112 7.43 13.51 48.14
N GLY A 113 6.51 14.44 47.84
CA GLY A 113 6.52 15.82 48.29
C GLY A 113 5.09 16.31 48.58
N ARG A 114 4.61 15.94 49.77
CA ARG A 114 3.51 16.46 50.58
C ARG A 114 2.73 17.71 50.07
N SER A 115 1.40 17.56 50.05
CA SER A 115 0.34 18.57 50.32
C SER A 115 -0.15 19.51 49.20
N GLY A 116 -1.41 19.31 48.78
CA GLY A 116 -2.35 20.43 48.59
C GLY A 116 -2.98 20.59 47.20
N SER A 117 -4.32 20.51 47.20
CA SER A 117 -5.26 21.13 46.25
C SER A 117 -5.49 20.50 44.87
N LEU A 118 -6.77 20.18 44.63
CA LEU A 118 -7.36 19.75 43.37
C LEU A 118 -7.17 20.83 42.30
N ALA A 119 -6.60 20.46 41.16
CA ALA A 119 -6.68 21.24 39.93
C ALA A 119 -6.93 20.30 38.75
N TYR A 120 -8.02 20.55 38.03
CA TYR A 120 -8.38 19.91 36.78
C TYR A 120 -7.23 20.07 35.78
N ALA A 121 -6.70 18.96 35.26
CA ALA A 121 -5.78 18.99 34.12
C ALA A 121 -6.60 19.26 32.85
N VAL A 122 -6.59 20.51 32.41
CA VAL A 122 -7.01 20.90 31.06
C VAL A 122 -5.95 20.37 30.10
N TRP A 123 -6.37 19.55 29.14
CA TRP A 123 -5.50 19.06 28.07
C TRP A 123 -5.37 20.17 27.03
N ASP A 124 -4.33 21.00 27.13
CA ASP A 124 -3.91 21.85 26.03
C ASP A 124 -3.24 20.99 24.96
N PHE A 125 -4.02 20.62 23.94
CA PHE A 125 -3.52 19.97 22.74
C PHE A 125 -3.14 21.07 21.74
N GLU A 126 -1.99 21.72 21.95
CA GLU A 126 -1.37 22.50 20.87
C GLU A 126 -0.85 21.53 19.81
N VAL A 127 -1.63 21.38 18.75
CA VAL A 127 -1.17 20.76 17.50
C VAL A 127 -0.14 21.68 16.87
N VAL A 128 1.15 21.42 17.13
CA VAL A 128 2.24 22.01 16.35
C VAL A 128 2.31 21.26 15.03
N LEU A 129 1.73 21.83 13.96
CA LEU A 129 1.95 21.37 12.60
C LEU A 129 3.37 21.76 12.14
N PRO A 130 4.15 20.85 11.53
CA PRO A 130 5.43 21.20 10.96
C PRO A 130 5.23 22.01 9.66
N THR A 131 5.76 23.24 9.63
CA THR A 131 5.96 23.99 8.39
C THR A 131 7.09 23.33 7.59
N TYR A 132 6.78 22.72 6.47
CA TYR A 132 7.77 22.36 5.46
C TYR A 132 8.20 23.63 4.72
N GLY A 133 9.45 24.03 4.92
CA GLY A 133 10.12 25.10 4.17
C GLY A 133 11.18 24.50 3.26
N GLY A 134 11.10 24.85 1.98
CA GLY A 134 12.07 24.60 0.92
C GLY A 134 11.67 25.38 -0.32
#